data_AF-A0A542AYM2-F1
#
_entry.id   AF-A0A542AYM2-F1
#
_cell.length_a   1.000
_cell.length_b   1.000
_cell.length_c   1.000
_cell.angle_alpha   90.00
_cell.angle_beta   90.00
_cell.angle_gamma   90.00
#
_symmetry.space_group_name_H-M   'P 1'
#
loop_
_entity.id
_entity.type
_entity.pdbx_description
1 polymer ?
#
loop_
_entity_poly.entity_id
_entity_poly.type
_entity_poly.pdbx_seq_one_letter_code
_entity_poly.pdbx_strand_id
1 'polypeptide(L)'
;MKKALPFLLITMMACNSLQNTDAQKQAIINFLQEDAKGVKTDLKIEVSQLEITDVTVADSISILKERYQSKIEKAQKSIDNFRLNIDSAVKENESLDDSSIDNLAKIAANKSISEMNQRGLEKAQTALKEVEKQKSISLAKYEDRDENELLAKKAETTFSFFNPILQTRQERTDDFVLSKDGSEVLAIIENGKLRRK
;
A
#
# COMPACT_ATOMS: atom_id res chain seq x y z
N MET A 1 6.47 23.45 -63.33
CA MET A 1 6.03 22.25 -62.58
C MET A 1 6.28 22.55 -61.10
N LYS A 2 5.32 23.10 -60.33
CA LYS A 2 4.44 22.39 -59.38
C LYS A 2 5.18 21.20 -58.75
N LYS A 3 5.46 21.14 -57.44
CA LYS A 3 4.56 21.36 -56.29
C LYS A 3 5.37 21.75 -55.04
N ALA A 4 5.00 22.84 -54.38
CA ALA A 4 5.35 23.05 -52.97
C ALA A 4 4.23 22.40 -52.14
N LEU A 5 4.60 21.42 -51.31
CA LEU A 5 3.70 20.75 -50.37
C LEU A 5 3.65 21.60 -49.09
N PRO A 6 2.50 22.12 -48.66
CA PRO A 6 2.42 22.76 -47.35
C PRO A 6 2.45 21.66 -46.29
N PHE A 7 3.53 21.61 -45.51
CA PHE A 7 3.60 20.80 -44.30
C PHE A 7 2.63 21.41 -43.29
N LEU A 8 1.45 20.82 -43.20
CA LEU A 8 0.43 21.11 -42.21
C LEU A 8 1.02 20.80 -40.83
N LEU A 9 1.49 21.83 -40.14
CA LEU A 9 1.95 21.73 -38.76
C LEU A 9 0.71 21.53 -37.88
N ILE A 10 0.30 20.26 -37.71
CA ILE A 10 -0.71 19.86 -36.74
C ILE A 10 -0.10 20.16 -35.37
N THR A 11 -0.54 21.25 -34.78
CA THR A 11 -0.40 21.53 -33.36
C THR A 11 -1.05 20.37 -32.61
N MET A 12 -0.23 19.43 -32.12
CA MET A 12 -0.64 18.60 -31.00
C MET A 12 -0.82 19.57 -29.83
N MET A 13 -2.07 19.98 -29.61
CA MET A 13 -2.52 20.38 -28.29
C MET A 13 -2.28 19.16 -27.40
N ALA A 14 -1.12 19.14 -26.75
CA ALA A 14 -1.02 18.47 -25.47
C ALA A 14 -2.09 19.13 -24.59
N CYS A 15 -3.20 18.42 -24.37
CA CYS A 15 -4.07 18.65 -23.23
C CYS A 15 -3.25 18.37 -21.97
N ASN A 16 -2.32 19.27 -21.65
CA ASN A 16 -1.95 19.52 -20.28
C ASN A 16 -3.23 20.06 -19.67
N SER A 17 -3.98 19.21 -18.96
CA SER A 17 -4.94 19.71 -17.98
C SER A 17 -4.15 20.72 -17.16
N LEU A 18 -4.41 22.01 -17.36
CA LEU A 18 -3.85 23.06 -16.55
C LEU A 18 -4.27 22.69 -15.12
N GLN A 19 -3.35 22.12 -14.35
CA GLN A 19 -3.64 21.68 -12.99
C GLN A 19 -4.10 22.95 -12.28
N ASN A 20 -5.39 23.01 -11.93
CA ASN A 20 -5.92 24.15 -11.22
C ASN A 20 -5.53 23.99 -9.75
N THR A 21 -4.26 24.25 -9.47
CA THR A 21 -3.62 24.10 -8.17
C THR A 21 -4.36 24.93 -7.11
N ASP A 22 -4.93 26.08 -7.49
CA ASP A 22 -5.76 26.88 -6.60
C ASP A 22 -7.07 26.17 -6.24
N ALA A 23 -7.79 25.60 -7.20
CA ALA A 23 -9.00 24.83 -6.93
C ALA A 23 -8.70 23.60 -6.05
N GLN A 24 -7.60 22.90 -6.31
CA GLN A 24 -7.14 21.74 -5.53
C GLN A 24 -6.76 22.14 -4.10
N LYS A 25 -6.03 23.25 -3.94
CA LYS A 25 -5.72 23.87 -2.64
C LYS A 25 -7.00 24.20 -1.87
N GLN A 26 -7.99 24.80 -2.54
CA GLN A 26 -9.27 25.10 -1.90
C GLN A 26 -10.06 23.84 -1.53
N ALA A 27 -10.04 22.81 -2.36
CA ALA A 27 -10.66 21.52 -2.04
C ALA A 27 -10.04 20.91 -0.76
N ILE A 28 -8.71 20.99 -0.60
CA ILE A 28 -8.01 20.54 0.62
C ILE A 28 -8.38 21.39 1.83
N ILE A 29 -8.40 22.72 1.71
CA ILE A 29 -8.78 23.61 2.82
C ILE A 29 -10.23 23.32 3.26
N ASN A 30 -11.15 23.23 2.31
CA ASN A 30 -12.55 22.90 2.57
C ASN A 30 -12.67 21.53 3.25
N PHE A 31 -11.97 20.53 2.71
CA PHE A 31 -11.92 19.21 3.31
C PHE A 31 -11.45 19.31 4.76
N LEU A 32 -10.35 20.00 5.07
CA LEU A 32 -9.84 20.10 6.44
C LEU A 32 -10.78 20.84 7.41
N GLN A 33 -11.49 21.87 6.94
CA GLN A 33 -12.40 22.68 7.76
C GLN A 33 -13.76 22.03 8.02
N GLU A 34 -14.20 21.11 7.16
CA GLU A 34 -15.51 20.47 7.26
C GLU A 34 -15.45 19.16 8.05
N ASP A 35 -16.21 18.99 9.12
CA ASP A 35 -16.27 17.71 9.83
C ASP A 35 -17.09 16.65 9.07
N ALA A 36 -17.14 15.41 9.58
CA ALA A 36 -17.90 14.31 8.96
C ALA A 36 -19.42 14.56 8.87
N LYS A 37 -19.94 15.57 9.57
CA LYS A 37 -21.36 15.96 9.55
C LYS A 37 -21.60 17.20 8.67
N GLY A 38 -20.57 17.71 7.99
CA GLY A 38 -20.66 18.90 7.15
C GLY A 38 -20.53 20.22 7.91
N VAL A 39 -20.15 20.20 9.19
CA VAL A 39 -19.98 21.41 10.00
C VAL A 39 -18.62 22.03 9.68
N LYS A 40 -18.63 23.29 9.23
CA LYS A 40 -17.42 24.04 8.88
C LYS A 40 -16.85 24.78 10.09
N THR A 41 -15.55 24.60 10.32
CA THR A 41 -14.77 25.32 11.33
C THR A 41 -13.73 26.20 10.66
N ASP A 42 -13.70 27.50 10.99
CA ASP A 42 -12.66 28.39 10.48
C ASP A 42 -11.32 28.16 11.20
N LEU A 43 -10.53 27.22 10.68
CA LEU A 43 -9.19 26.90 11.14
C LEU A 43 -8.10 27.87 10.64
N LYS A 44 -8.44 28.92 9.85
CA LYS A 44 -7.47 29.88 9.27
C LYS A 44 -6.26 29.19 8.62
N ILE A 45 -6.57 28.23 7.76
CA ILE A 45 -5.58 27.35 7.13
C ILE A 45 -4.77 28.15 6.10
N GLU A 46 -3.45 28.02 6.17
CA GLU A 46 -2.51 28.59 5.21
C GLU A 46 -1.65 27.46 4.64
N VAL A 47 -1.81 27.17 3.34
CA VAL A 47 -1.00 26.15 2.64
C VAL A 47 0.29 26.78 2.15
N SER A 48 1.42 26.27 2.63
CA SER A 48 2.78 26.71 2.30
C SER A 48 3.42 25.90 1.18
N GLN A 49 3.10 24.61 1.08
CA GLN A 49 3.58 23.72 0.02
C GLN A 49 2.45 22.81 -0.45
N LEU A 50 2.37 22.60 -1.76
CA LEU A 50 1.43 21.67 -2.40
C LEU A 50 2.13 21.05 -3.60
N GLU A 51 2.37 19.74 -3.55
CA GLU A 51 2.89 18.95 -4.66
C GLU A 51 1.85 17.93 -5.08
N ILE A 52 1.51 17.90 -6.37
CA ILE A 52 0.46 17.04 -6.90
C ILE A 52 1.07 16.06 -7.88
N THR A 53 0.88 14.78 -7.60
CA THR A 53 1.34 13.67 -8.43
C THR A 53 0.16 12.85 -8.89
N ASP A 54 0.26 12.32 -10.10
CA ASP A 54 -0.74 11.43 -10.66
C ASP A 54 -0.53 10.02 -10.13
N VAL A 55 -1.62 9.34 -9.79
CA VAL A 55 -1.61 7.92 -9.43
C VAL A 55 -2.27 7.16 -10.55
N THR A 56 -1.49 6.37 -11.26
CA THR A 56 -1.91 5.61 -12.44
C THR A 56 -2.27 4.16 -12.11
N VAL A 57 -2.82 3.45 -13.09
CA VAL A 57 -2.98 2.00 -13.03
C VAL A 57 -1.62 1.31 -12.83
N ALA A 58 -0.57 1.74 -13.51
CA ALA A 58 0.79 1.19 -13.35
C ALA A 58 1.28 1.30 -11.90
N ASP A 59 1.09 2.45 -11.26
CA ASP A 59 1.48 2.67 -9.86
C ASP A 59 0.73 1.71 -8.92
N SER A 60 -0.57 1.58 -9.11
CA SER A 60 -1.40 0.67 -8.32
C SER A 60 -0.97 -0.80 -8.48
N ILE A 61 -0.69 -1.23 -9.72
CA ILE A 61 -0.16 -2.57 -10.01
C ILE A 61 1.19 -2.77 -9.31
N SER A 62 2.09 -1.78 -9.36
CA SER A 62 3.41 -1.86 -8.71
C SER A 62 3.28 -2.03 -7.20
N ILE A 63 2.48 -1.16 -6.55
CA ILE A 63 2.21 -1.23 -5.11
C ILE A 63 1.62 -2.58 -4.71
N LEU A 64 0.68 -3.11 -5.50
CA LEU A 64 0.10 -4.43 -5.24
C LEU A 64 1.14 -5.54 -5.39
N LYS A 65 1.95 -5.53 -6.46
CA LYS A 65 3.01 -6.52 -6.68
C LYS A 65 4.00 -6.52 -5.52
N GLU A 66 4.50 -5.37 -5.10
CA GLU A 66 5.43 -5.23 -3.97
C GLU A 66 4.82 -5.72 -2.66
N ARG A 67 3.57 -5.32 -2.36
CA ARG A 67 2.86 -5.75 -1.15
C ARG A 67 2.72 -7.27 -1.10
N TYR A 68 2.32 -7.91 -2.20
CA TYR A 68 2.16 -9.36 -2.24
C TYR A 68 3.50 -10.10 -2.25
N GLN A 69 4.52 -9.55 -2.90
CA GLN A 69 5.87 -10.09 -2.87
C GLN A 69 6.41 -10.15 -1.44
N SER A 70 6.29 -9.06 -0.68
CA SER A 70 6.69 -9.04 0.73
C SER A 70 5.92 -10.05 1.60
N LYS A 71 4.63 -10.29 1.31
CA LYS A 71 3.84 -11.31 2.00
C LYS A 71 4.29 -12.73 1.66
N ILE A 72 4.57 -13.00 0.39
CA ILE A 72 5.09 -14.29 -0.09
C ILE A 72 6.44 -14.59 0.56
N GLU A 73 7.36 -13.63 0.59
CA GLU A 73 8.67 -13.79 1.22
C GLU A 73 8.57 -14.10 2.71
N LYS A 74 7.68 -13.40 3.44
CA LYS A 74 7.43 -13.69 4.87
C LYS A 74 6.86 -15.08 5.07
N ALA A 75 5.92 -15.51 4.22
CA ALA A 75 5.35 -16.85 4.29
C ALA A 75 6.40 -17.92 3.98
N GLN A 76 7.23 -17.72 2.95
CA GLN A 76 8.30 -18.64 2.57
C GLN A 76 9.34 -18.77 3.70
N LYS A 77 9.76 -17.66 4.31
CA LYS A 77 10.66 -17.67 5.47
C LYS A 77 10.07 -18.48 6.63
N SER A 78 8.76 -18.36 6.88
CA SER A 78 8.10 -19.17 7.90
C SER A 78 8.09 -20.66 7.56
N ILE A 79 7.83 -21.00 6.29
CA ILE A 79 7.86 -22.39 5.78
C ILE A 79 9.26 -22.99 5.98
N ASP A 80 10.29 -22.25 5.60
CA ASP A 80 11.68 -22.71 5.70
C ASP A 80 12.08 -22.90 7.16
N ASN A 81 11.70 -22.00 8.07
CA ASN A 81 11.92 -22.18 9.51
C ASN A 81 11.24 -23.43 10.06
N PHE A 82 9.98 -23.70 9.68
CA PHE A 82 9.30 -24.93 10.14
C PHE A 82 9.98 -26.19 9.63
N ARG A 83 10.40 -26.21 8.35
CA ARG A 83 11.15 -27.32 7.76
C ARG A 83 12.47 -27.55 8.48
N LEU A 84 13.25 -26.49 8.72
CA LEU A 84 14.51 -26.58 9.45
C LEU A 84 14.33 -27.16 10.87
N ASN A 85 13.28 -26.76 11.58
CA ASN A 85 12.99 -27.29 12.92
C ASN A 85 12.59 -28.76 12.90
N ILE A 86 11.78 -29.17 11.91
CA ILE A 86 11.40 -30.58 11.70
C ILE A 86 12.65 -31.40 11.41
N ASP A 87 13.44 -31.00 10.41
CA ASP A 87 14.66 -31.70 10.01
C ASP A 87 15.66 -31.81 11.16
N SER A 88 15.79 -30.77 11.97
CA SER A 88 16.68 -30.77 13.14
C SER A 88 16.21 -31.76 14.21
N ALA A 89 14.90 -31.78 14.52
CA ALA A 89 14.34 -32.71 15.49
C ALA A 89 14.44 -34.18 15.03
N VAL A 90 14.23 -34.43 13.72
CA VAL A 90 14.39 -35.76 13.12
C VAL A 90 15.84 -36.22 13.19
N LYS A 91 16.79 -35.39 12.74
CA LYS A 91 18.23 -35.72 12.79
C LYS A 91 18.74 -35.95 14.20
N GLU A 92 18.27 -35.15 15.17
CA GLU A 92 18.63 -35.37 16.57
C GLU A 92 18.12 -36.72 17.05
N ASN A 93 16.88 -37.10 16.72
CA ASN A 93 16.35 -38.42 17.06
C ASN A 93 17.12 -39.57 16.41
N GLU A 94 17.52 -39.43 15.13
CA GLU A 94 18.34 -40.43 14.43
C GLU A 94 19.73 -40.62 15.07
N SER A 95 20.23 -39.62 15.81
CA SER A 95 21.52 -39.68 16.52
C SER A 95 21.44 -40.32 17.90
N LEU A 96 20.22 -40.56 18.42
CA LEU A 96 20.00 -41.12 19.75
C LEU A 96 19.81 -42.64 19.68
N ASP A 97 20.42 -43.34 20.63
CA ASP A 97 20.14 -44.76 20.88
C ASP A 97 18.78 -44.91 21.56
N ASP A 98 17.83 -45.54 20.88
CA ASP A 98 16.46 -45.75 21.32
C ASP A 98 16.30 -46.86 22.36
N SER A 99 17.37 -47.63 22.63
CA SER A 99 17.41 -48.62 23.70
C SER A 99 17.70 -48.01 25.08
N SER A 100 18.19 -46.77 25.12
CA SER A 100 18.45 -46.03 26.37
C SER A 100 17.19 -45.34 26.89
N ILE A 101 16.77 -45.69 28.11
CA ILE A 101 15.59 -45.12 28.78
C ILE A 101 15.69 -43.59 28.91
N ASP A 102 16.88 -43.05 29.15
CA ASP A 102 17.09 -41.60 29.28
C ASP A 102 16.89 -40.87 27.93
N ASN A 103 17.17 -41.54 26.81
CA ASN A 103 16.98 -40.98 25.46
C ASN A 103 15.51 -41.04 25.01
N LEU A 104 14.71 -41.99 25.50
CA LEU A 104 13.30 -42.14 25.11
C LEU A 104 12.48 -40.87 25.39
N ALA A 105 12.71 -40.21 26.52
CA ALA A 105 12.04 -38.95 26.86
C ALA A 105 12.38 -37.84 25.86
N LYS A 106 13.65 -37.78 25.42
CA LYS A 106 14.13 -36.81 24.43
C LYS A 106 13.55 -37.07 23.04
N ILE A 107 13.51 -38.33 22.61
CA ILE A 107 12.89 -38.76 21.35
C ILE A 107 11.41 -38.36 21.32
N ALA A 108 10.68 -38.61 22.41
CA ALA A 108 9.27 -38.26 22.53
C ALA A 108 9.05 -36.73 22.48
N ALA A 109 9.90 -35.95 23.17
CA ALA A 109 9.84 -34.49 23.13
C ALA A 109 10.09 -33.95 21.70
N ASN A 110 11.12 -34.44 21.02
CA ASN A 110 11.44 -34.06 19.64
C ASN A 110 10.34 -34.45 18.65
N LYS A 111 9.69 -35.59 18.85
CA LYS A 111 8.51 -35.97 18.06
C LYS A 111 7.37 -34.96 18.23
N SER A 112 7.07 -34.56 19.46
CA SER A 112 6.04 -33.54 19.74
C SER A 112 6.39 -32.18 19.10
N ILE A 113 7.67 -31.77 19.17
CA ILE A 113 8.18 -30.57 18.49
C ILE A 113 7.99 -30.68 16.97
N SER A 114 8.35 -31.81 16.37
CA SER A 114 8.18 -32.06 14.94
C SER A 114 6.70 -31.99 14.53
N GLU A 115 5.80 -32.63 15.27
CA GLU A 115 4.36 -32.59 15.01
C GLU A 115 3.78 -31.17 15.14
N MET A 116 4.25 -30.39 16.12
CA MET A 116 3.86 -28.98 16.26
C MET A 116 4.34 -28.14 15.07
N ASN A 117 5.60 -28.30 14.65
CA ASN A 117 6.15 -27.59 13.49
C ASN A 117 5.48 -28.04 12.18
N GLN A 118 5.08 -29.31 12.07
CA GLN A 118 4.33 -29.83 10.92
C GLN A 118 2.96 -29.13 10.79
N ARG A 119 2.22 -29.00 11.90
CA ARG A 119 0.97 -28.21 11.90
C ARG A 119 1.21 -26.74 11.55
N GLY A 120 2.34 -26.17 12.01
CA GLY A 120 2.77 -24.82 11.65
C GLY A 120 3.06 -24.68 10.15
N LEU A 121 3.77 -25.66 9.58
CA LEU A 121 4.11 -25.75 8.17
C LEU A 121 2.85 -25.80 7.29
N GLU A 122 1.89 -26.65 7.63
CA GLU A 122 0.61 -26.77 6.91
C GLU A 122 -0.17 -25.45 6.90
N LYS A 123 -0.23 -24.77 8.05
CA LYS A 123 -0.85 -23.45 8.16
C LYS A 123 -0.13 -22.40 7.31
N ALA A 124 1.20 -22.39 7.33
CA ALA A 124 2.01 -21.45 6.55
C ALA A 124 1.87 -21.69 5.04
N GLN A 125 1.84 -22.95 4.59
CA GLN A 125 1.59 -23.32 3.20
C GLN A 125 0.18 -22.92 2.74
N THR A 126 -0.83 -23.12 3.59
CA THR A 126 -2.20 -22.69 3.31
C THR A 126 -2.27 -21.17 3.19
N ALA A 127 -1.62 -20.45 4.09
CA ALA A 127 -1.55 -18.99 4.04
C ALA A 127 -0.84 -18.49 2.77
N LEU A 128 0.25 -19.15 2.33
CA LEU A 128 0.94 -18.82 1.08
C LEU A 128 0.01 -18.96 -0.13
N LYS A 129 -0.70 -20.10 -0.25
CA LYS A 129 -1.67 -20.32 -1.33
C LYS A 129 -2.76 -19.25 -1.36
N GLU A 130 -3.26 -18.86 -0.18
CA GLU A 130 -4.27 -17.80 -0.08
C GLU A 130 -3.69 -16.44 -0.48
N VAL A 131 -2.45 -16.12 -0.10
CA VAL A 131 -1.76 -14.89 -0.53
C VAL A 131 -1.59 -14.85 -2.05
N GLU A 132 -1.19 -15.95 -2.68
CA GLU A 132 -1.05 -16.06 -4.14
C GLU A 132 -2.40 -15.90 -4.86
N LYS A 133 -3.45 -16.54 -4.33
CA LYS A 133 -4.82 -16.39 -4.83
C LYS A 133 -5.29 -14.93 -4.74
N GLN A 134 -5.08 -14.28 -3.60
CA GLN A 134 -5.44 -12.88 -3.40
C GLN A 134 -4.65 -11.94 -4.30
N LYS A 135 -3.36 -12.25 -4.56
CA LYS A 135 -2.54 -11.51 -5.52
C LYS A 135 -3.17 -11.56 -6.91
N SER A 136 -3.53 -12.75 -7.38
CA SER A 136 -4.19 -12.93 -8.69
C SER A 136 -5.51 -12.15 -8.76
N ILE A 137 -6.39 -12.30 -7.77
CA ILE A 137 -7.69 -11.59 -7.73
C ILE A 137 -7.51 -10.07 -7.71
N SER A 138 -6.51 -9.56 -7.00
CA SER A 138 -6.28 -8.12 -6.89
C SER A 138 -5.72 -7.52 -8.17
N LEU A 139 -4.83 -8.24 -8.86
CA LEU A 139 -4.24 -7.80 -10.12
C LEU A 139 -5.22 -7.94 -11.30
N ALA A 140 -6.11 -8.93 -11.27
CA ALA A 140 -7.15 -9.13 -12.29
C ALA A 140 -8.06 -7.90 -12.49
N LYS A 141 -8.17 -7.03 -11.48
CA LYS A 141 -8.92 -5.75 -11.57
C LYS A 141 -8.34 -4.76 -12.59
N TYR A 142 -7.14 -5.03 -13.11
CA TYR A 142 -6.41 -4.14 -14.00
C TYR A 142 -6.01 -4.80 -15.33
N GLU A 143 -6.37 -6.06 -15.59
CA GLU A 143 -5.87 -6.83 -16.75
C GLU A 143 -6.13 -6.16 -18.11
N ASP A 144 -7.27 -5.48 -18.26
CA ASP A 144 -7.66 -4.81 -19.51
C ASP A 144 -7.57 -3.28 -19.44
N ARG A 145 -6.88 -2.73 -18.42
CA ARG A 145 -6.81 -1.28 -18.20
C ARG A 145 -5.50 -0.72 -18.76
N ASP A 146 -5.58 0.48 -19.32
CA ASP A 146 -4.39 1.23 -19.75
C ASP A 146 -3.53 1.54 -18.53
N GLU A 147 -2.24 1.21 -18.62
CA GLU A 147 -1.24 1.44 -17.57
C GLU A 147 -1.14 2.92 -17.18
N ASN A 148 -1.35 3.83 -18.15
CA ASN A 148 -1.33 5.28 -17.93
C ASN A 148 -2.68 5.86 -17.50
N GLU A 149 -3.70 5.02 -17.32
CA GLU A 149 -5.01 5.51 -16.89
C GLU A 149 -4.90 6.13 -15.49
N LEU A 150 -5.25 7.41 -15.40
CA LEU A 150 -5.28 8.13 -14.13
C LEU A 150 -6.37 7.56 -13.22
N LEU A 151 -6.00 7.15 -12.00
CA LEU A 151 -6.91 6.63 -10.99
C LEU A 151 -7.29 7.68 -9.96
N ALA A 152 -6.33 8.50 -9.55
CA ALA A 152 -6.46 9.53 -8.55
C ALA A 152 -5.26 10.49 -8.66
N LYS A 153 -5.30 11.58 -7.89
CA LYS A 153 -4.11 12.41 -7.65
C LYS A 153 -3.72 12.30 -6.19
N LYS A 154 -2.41 12.24 -5.91
CA LYS A 154 -1.87 12.38 -4.56
C LYS A 154 -1.40 13.83 -4.40
N ALA A 155 -1.86 14.52 -3.36
CA ALA A 155 -1.33 15.82 -2.98
C ALA A 155 -0.56 15.71 -1.66
N GLU A 156 0.74 15.95 -1.71
CA GLU A 156 1.56 16.17 -0.52
C GLU A 156 1.48 17.65 -0.16
N THR A 157 0.92 17.94 1.01
CA THR A 157 0.57 19.31 1.38
C THR A 157 1.13 19.67 2.75
N THR A 158 1.94 20.73 2.81
CA THR A 158 2.32 21.37 4.07
C THR A 158 1.45 22.60 4.29
N PHE A 159 0.82 22.66 5.46
CA PHE A 159 -0.06 23.75 5.82
C PHE A 159 0.03 24.06 7.30
N SER A 160 -0.31 25.29 7.63
CA SER A 160 -0.48 25.74 9.01
C SER A 160 -1.94 26.06 9.30
N PHE A 161 -2.37 25.82 10.54
CA PHE A 161 -3.74 26.06 10.98
C PHE A 161 -3.77 26.56 12.43
N PHE A 162 -4.79 27.34 12.77
CA PHE A 162 -5.01 27.79 14.13
C PHE A 162 -5.76 26.70 14.92
N ASN A 163 -5.13 26.17 15.96
CA ASN A 163 -5.75 25.20 16.85
C ASN A 163 -6.58 25.95 17.91
N PRO A 164 -7.92 25.83 17.92
CA PRO A 164 -8.77 26.58 18.84
C PRO A 164 -8.61 26.15 20.30
N ILE A 165 -8.19 24.91 20.56
CA ILE A 165 -7.99 24.37 21.91
C ILE A 165 -6.67 24.89 22.50
N LEU A 166 -5.60 24.86 21.70
CA LEU A 166 -4.28 25.31 22.14
C LEU A 166 -4.04 26.82 21.94
N GLN A 167 -4.97 27.51 21.27
CA GLN A 167 -4.88 28.94 20.91
C GLN A 167 -3.58 29.33 20.21
N THR A 168 -3.03 28.43 19.39
CA THR A 168 -1.76 28.64 18.68
C THR A 168 -1.80 28.06 17.28
N ARG A 169 -0.92 28.56 16.40
CA ARG A 169 -0.74 28.04 15.05
C ARG A 169 0.12 26.78 15.09
N GLN A 170 -0.32 25.74 14.41
CA GLN A 170 0.43 24.51 14.20
C GLN A 170 0.71 24.33 12.72
N GLU A 171 1.78 23.63 12.39
CA GLU A 171 2.13 23.23 11.03
C GLU A 171 2.12 21.70 10.93
N ARG A 172 1.61 21.19 9.82
CA ARG A 172 1.57 19.76 9.52
C ARG A 172 1.77 19.53 8.03
N THR A 173 2.38 18.39 7.71
CA THR A 173 2.42 17.86 6.35
C THR A 173 1.57 16.60 6.30
N ASP A 174 0.62 16.55 5.39
CA ASP A 174 -0.18 15.36 5.12
C ASP A 174 -0.29 15.07 3.64
N ASP A 175 -0.56 13.81 3.34
CA ASP A 175 -0.89 13.33 2.01
C ASP A 175 -2.42 13.26 1.85
N PHE A 176 -2.93 13.84 0.77
CA PHE A 176 -4.34 13.78 0.40
C PHE A 176 -4.51 12.98 -0.88
N VAL A 177 -5.61 12.24 -0.97
CA VAL A 177 -6.04 11.56 -2.20
C VAL A 177 -7.17 12.38 -2.80
N LEU A 178 -6.94 12.92 -3.99
CA LEU A 178 -7.97 13.63 -4.75
C LEU A 178 -8.57 12.75 -5.84
N SER A 179 -9.75 13.13 -6.30
CA SER A 179 -10.38 12.61 -7.51
C SER A 179 -9.47 12.75 -8.73
N LYS A 180 -9.76 12.00 -9.80
CA LYS A 180 -8.99 12.00 -11.05
C LYS A 180 -8.83 13.40 -11.65
N ASP A 181 -9.87 14.22 -11.55
CA ASP A 181 -9.87 15.62 -12.00
C ASP A 181 -9.33 16.59 -10.95
N GLY A 182 -9.10 16.13 -9.71
CA GLY A 182 -8.60 16.92 -8.58
C GLY A 182 -9.63 17.86 -7.97
N SER A 183 -10.91 17.74 -8.31
CA SER A 183 -11.97 18.63 -7.81
C SER A 183 -12.41 18.29 -6.38
N GLU A 184 -12.23 17.03 -5.95
CA GLU A 184 -12.67 16.54 -4.64
C GLU A 184 -11.54 15.85 -3.89
N VAL A 185 -11.51 16.00 -2.57
CA VAL A 185 -10.64 15.22 -1.68
C VAL A 185 -11.40 13.97 -1.22
N LEU A 186 -10.91 12.81 -1.64
CA LEU A 186 -11.52 11.50 -1.34
C LEU A 186 -11.07 10.97 0.02
N ALA A 187 -9.86 11.31 0.45
CA ALA A 187 -9.28 10.84 1.70
C ALA A 187 -8.03 11.64 2.10
N ILE A 188 -7.65 11.49 3.36
CA ILE A 188 -6.34 11.89 3.91
C ILE A 188 -5.57 10.64 4.34
N ILE A 189 -4.25 10.64 4.17
CA ILE A 189 -3.35 9.58 4.63
C ILE A 189 -2.63 10.12 5.86
N GLU A 190 -3.09 9.71 7.04
CA GLU A 190 -2.49 10.08 8.32
C GLU A 190 -1.80 8.87 8.94
N ASN A 191 -0.51 8.99 9.30
CA ASN A 191 0.29 7.90 9.89
C ASN A 191 0.25 6.60 9.05
N GLY A 192 0.31 6.73 7.72
CA GLY A 192 0.24 5.60 6.78
C GLY A 192 -1.14 4.94 6.68
N LYS A 193 -2.19 5.53 7.24
CA LYS A 193 -3.56 5.02 7.18
C LYS A 193 -4.45 5.96 6.38
N LEU A 194 -5.13 5.42 5.39
CA LEU A 194 -6.16 6.12 4.64
C LEU A 194 -7.39 6.36 5.54
N ARG A 195 -7.81 7.61 5.67
CA ARG A 195 -9.02 8.02 6.38
C ARG A 195 -9.93 8.80 5.46
N ARG A 196 -11.21 8.45 5.49
CA ARG A 196 -12.30 9.16 4.83
C ARG A 196 -13.12 9.89 5.90
N LYS A 197 -13.75 10.99 5.53
CA LYS A 197 -14.72 11.67 6.38
C LYS A 197 -16.06 10.93 6.36
#